data_AF-A0A3P1B0W7-F1
#
_entry.id   AF-A0A3P1B0W7-F1
#
_cell.length_a   1.000
_cell.length_b   1.000
_cell.length_c   1.000
_cell.angle_alpha   90.00
_cell.angle_beta   90.00
_cell.angle_gamma   90.00
#
_symmetry.space_group_name_H-M   'P 1'
#
loop_
_entity.id
_entity.type
_entity.pdbx_description
1 polymer ?
#
loop_
_entity_poly.entity_id
_entity_poly.type
_entity_poly.pdbx_seq_one_letter_code
_entity_poly.pdbx_strand_id
1 'polypeptide(L)'
;MIYLSDIKCIENSFICIVSSCACRLFTKINSCLNMLFVVLIVYLIKITKRTMLFLKQQEINERYITNTDLENVLESLNKDIFKVAVAGKSVLEKNIYRVDFGTGNFKILLWSQMHGNETTTTKAVFNFLKSIHANSSLLTHFSFTFLPILNPDGAEAFTRLNANKVDLNRDSVDLSQPESQLLRSVFNTIKPYLALNMHDQRSIFSAGSESNPATLSFLAPAFNEACDINDVRTFAMQLIANMNDVLKNHAPDNIGRFDDSFNINCIGDQFTHLNVPTILFEAGFASNDYQRKKAQKLVEISLQTLFKAIVSKEYEQFNVNDYLSIPENEKNFVDLIIENFSTTNSELIQNKTLPVVFKEEINAGSLVLKPTIDFHSAPNYKYAHYTLNVNNQLINNESDIEKALQNVMIS
;
A
#
# COMPACT_ATOMS: atom_id res chain seq x y z
N MET A 1 30.75 -66.81 67.91
CA MET A 1 29.43 -66.17 67.71
C MET A 1 29.62 -64.94 66.85
N ILE A 2 29.77 -65.11 65.53
CA ILE A 2 29.93 -64.02 64.56
C ILE A 2 28.97 -64.33 63.42
N TYR A 3 27.69 -64.15 63.69
CA TYR A 3 26.58 -64.24 62.73
C TYR A 3 25.45 -63.44 63.36
N LEU A 4 25.46 -62.11 63.16
CA LEU A 4 24.33 -61.20 63.41
C LEU A 4 24.62 -59.74 62.99
N SER A 5 25.85 -59.40 62.55
CA SER A 5 26.21 -58.04 62.11
C SER A 5 25.90 -57.74 60.63
N ASP A 6 25.78 -58.76 59.77
CA ASP A 6 25.77 -58.53 58.31
C ASP A 6 24.38 -58.38 57.68
N ILE A 7 23.30 -58.71 58.41
CA ILE A 7 21.93 -58.59 57.89
C ILE A 7 21.39 -57.15 58.03
N LYS A 8 21.78 -56.42 59.07
CA LYS A 8 21.40 -55.00 59.24
C LYS A 8 22.07 -54.04 58.26
N CYS A 9 23.24 -54.39 57.72
CA CYS A 9 23.91 -53.59 56.70
C CYS A 9 23.23 -53.71 55.32
N ILE A 10 22.66 -54.87 54.99
CA ILE A 10 22.05 -55.10 53.67
C ILE A 10 20.66 -54.45 53.58
N GLU A 11 19.84 -54.48 54.65
CA GLU A 11 18.54 -53.79 54.68
C GLU A 11 18.68 -52.25 54.61
N ASN A 12 19.63 -51.67 55.36
CA ASN A 12 19.88 -50.22 55.30
C ASN A 12 20.44 -49.77 53.94
N SER A 13 21.22 -50.62 53.27
CA SER A 13 21.74 -50.34 51.93
C SER A 13 20.63 -50.37 50.88
N PHE A 14 19.70 -51.34 50.96
CA PHE A 14 18.56 -51.42 50.05
C PHE A 14 17.56 -50.26 50.25
N ILE A 15 17.29 -49.87 51.49
CA ILE A 15 16.41 -48.72 51.79
C ILE A 15 17.06 -47.40 51.32
N CYS A 16 18.39 -47.23 51.46
CA CYS A 16 19.10 -46.06 50.92
C CYS A 16 19.14 -46.04 49.38
N ILE A 17 19.30 -47.19 48.74
CA ILE A 17 19.28 -47.29 47.27
C ILE A 17 17.87 -47.02 46.72
N VAL A 18 16.83 -47.60 47.33
CA VAL A 18 15.43 -47.37 46.92
C VAL A 18 15.01 -45.92 47.21
N SER A 19 15.41 -45.33 48.34
CA SER A 19 15.18 -43.92 48.67
C SER A 19 15.92 -42.97 47.73
N SER A 20 17.20 -43.23 47.42
CA SER A 20 17.97 -42.39 46.49
C SER A 20 17.52 -42.54 45.04
N CYS A 21 17.06 -43.74 44.64
CA CYS A 21 16.52 -43.98 43.30
C CYS A 21 15.11 -43.37 43.17
N ALA A 22 14.25 -43.49 44.19
CA ALA A 22 12.95 -42.83 44.26
C ALA A 22 13.08 -41.30 44.33
N CYS A 23 14.07 -40.76 45.04
CA CYS A 23 14.35 -39.32 45.12
C CYS A 23 14.95 -38.80 43.80
N ARG A 24 15.80 -39.58 43.11
CA ARG A 24 16.27 -39.30 41.74
C ARG A 24 15.15 -39.40 40.71
N LEU A 25 14.21 -40.33 40.90
CA LEU A 25 13.01 -40.46 40.06
C LEU A 25 12.05 -39.31 40.31
N PHE A 26 11.80 -38.92 41.56
CA PHE A 26 10.98 -37.76 41.93
C PHE A 26 11.59 -36.44 41.47
N THR A 27 12.91 -36.27 41.55
CA THR A 27 13.59 -35.06 41.03
C THR A 27 13.62 -35.04 39.50
N LYS A 28 13.76 -36.18 38.81
CA LYS A 28 13.59 -36.26 37.35
C LYS A 28 12.15 -36.06 36.90
N ILE A 29 11.17 -36.57 37.66
CA ILE A 29 9.75 -36.40 37.39
C ILE A 29 9.37 -34.94 37.63
N ASN A 30 9.81 -34.32 38.73
CA ASN A 30 9.61 -32.88 38.98
C ASN A 30 10.38 -32.00 38.00
N SER A 31 11.58 -32.37 37.54
CA SER A 31 12.27 -31.61 36.50
C SER A 31 11.59 -31.76 35.13
N CYS A 32 11.08 -32.96 34.80
CA CYS A 32 10.26 -33.17 33.60
C CYS A 32 8.93 -32.46 33.68
N LEU A 33 8.23 -32.47 34.83
CA LEU A 33 6.99 -31.74 35.06
C LEU A 33 7.23 -30.24 35.02
N ASN A 34 8.29 -29.71 35.63
CA ASN A 34 8.67 -28.30 35.50
C ASN A 34 9.06 -27.94 34.07
N MET A 35 9.74 -28.83 33.34
CA MET A 35 10.03 -28.60 31.93
C MET A 35 8.76 -28.66 31.07
N LEU A 36 7.83 -29.57 31.38
CA LEU A 36 6.53 -29.65 30.72
C LEU A 36 5.67 -28.43 31.05
N PHE A 37 5.77 -27.90 32.27
CA PHE A 37 5.06 -26.70 32.73
C PHE A 37 5.68 -25.43 32.15
N VAL A 38 7.01 -25.36 32.00
CA VAL A 38 7.70 -24.28 31.28
C VAL A 38 7.45 -24.38 29.79
N VAL A 39 7.38 -25.57 29.20
CA VAL A 39 6.96 -25.76 27.80
C VAL A 39 5.50 -25.41 27.65
N LEU A 40 4.60 -25.79 28.59
CA LEU A 40 3.20 -25.39 28.57
C LEU A 40 3.07 -23.88 28.76
N ILE A 41 3.87 -23.24 29.61
CA ILE A 41 3.88 -21.78 29.81
C ILE A 41 4.49 -21.09 28.60
N VAL A 42 5.54 -21.61 27.97
CA VAL A 42 6.10 -21.06 26.71
C VAL A 42 5.15 -21.31 25.55
N TYR A 43 4.41 -22.42 25.54
CA TYR A 43 3.38 -22.75 24.57
C TYR A 43 2.10 -21.94 24.84
N LEU A 44 1.75 -21.68 26.09
CA LEU A 44 0.66 -20.80 26.53
C LEU A 44 1.03 -19.33 26.36
N ILE A 45 2.30 -18.93 26.48
CA ILE A 45 2.85 -17.60 26.14
C ILE A 45 2.94 -17.47 24.61
N LYS A 46 3.25 -18.54 23.87
CA LYS A 46 3.12 -18.59 22.40
C LYS A 46 1.65 -18.58 21.95
N ILE A 47 0.73 -19.17 22.72
CA ILE A 47 -0.71 -19.19 22.44
C ILE A 47 -1.37 -17.88 22.90
N THR A 48 -0.90 -17.23 23.96
CA THR A 48 -1.34 -15.88 24.35
C THR A 48 -0.65 -14.78 23.53
N LYS A 49 0.45 -15.10 22.83
CA LYS A 49 0.98 -14.34 21.69
C LYS A 49 0.50 -14.88 20.33
N ARG A 50 -0.64 -15.56 20.28
CA ARG A 50 -1.44 -15.76 19.05
C ARG A 50 -2.63 -14.80 19.03
N THR A 51 -2.37 -13.52 19.28
CA THR A 51 -3.29 -12.44 18.91
C THR A 51 -3.13 -12.24 17.40
N MET A 52 -3.99 -12.87 16.61
CA MET A 52 -4.01 -12.76 15.14
C MET A 52 -5.08 -11.72 14.79
N LEU A 53 -4.66 -10.49 14.52
CA LEU A 53 -4.60 -9.79 13.22
C LEU A 53 -5.96 -9.44 12.60
N PHE A 54 -6.49 -8.30 13.04
CA PHE A 54 -6.84 -7.24 12.10
C PHE A 54 -5.54 -6.50 11.71
N LEU A 55 -4.75 -7.07 10.79
CA LEU A 55 -3.40 -6.64 10.36
C LEU A 55 -2.36 -6.47 11.49
N LYS A 56 -1.18 -7.08 11.37
CA LYS A 56 -0.10 -6.78 12.32
C LYS A 56 0.26 -5.32 12.09
N GLN A 57 0.12 -4.47 13.10
CA GLN A 57 0.49 -3.06 13.04
C GLN A 57 1.92 -2.86 12.48
N GLN A 58 2.83 -3.78 12.80
CA GLN A 58 4.19 -3.81 12.26
C GLN A 58 4.26 -3.97 10.73
N GLU A 59 3.33 -4.69 10.11
CA GLU A 59 3.30 -4.88 8.67
C GLU A 59 2.85 -3.58 7.97
N ILE A 60 1.83 -2.85 8.50
CA ILE A 60 1.28 -1.61 7.90
C ILE A 60 2.28 -0.47 7.90
N ASN A 61 3.20 -0.46 8.87
CA ASN A 61 4.26 0.54 8.95
C ASN A 61 5.17 0.55 7.72
N GLU A 62 5.25 -0.51 6.93
CA GLU A 62 5.98 -0.49 5.65
C GLU A 62 5.38 0.48 4.62
N ARG A 63 4.17 1.01 4.86
CA ARG A 63 3.54 2.04 4.04
C ARG A 63 3.89 3.45 4.50
N TYR A 64 4.41 3.64 5.71
CA TYR A 64 4.84 4.96 6.17
C TYR A 64 6.27 5.20 5.66
N ILE A 65 6.38 5.94 4.56
CA ILE A 65 7.66 6.23 3.89
C ILE A 65 7.87 7.73 3.87
N THR A 66 8.93 8.15 4.55
CA THR A 66 9.36 9.54 4.66
C THR A 66 10.69 9.76 3.94
N ASN A 67 11.20 10.99 3.98
CA ASN A 67 12.53 11.29 3.48
C ASN A 67 13.63 10.52 4.20
N THR A 68 13.49 10.22 5.49
CA THR A 68 14.49 9.44 6.23
C THR A 68 14.62 8.04 5.67
N ASP A 69 13.51 7.41 5.30
CA ASP A 69 13.51 6.10 4.65
C ASP A 69 14.06 6.17 3.24
N LEU A 70 13.65 7.21 2.50
CA LEU A 70 14.09 7.48 1.13
C LEU A 70 15.61 7.67 1.05
N GLU A 71 16.21 8.46 1.93
CA GLU A 71 17.64 8.76 1.94
C GLU A 71 18.50 7.49 2.01
N ASN A 72 18.12 6.55 2.90
CA ASN A 72 18.78 5.24 2.99
C ASN A 72 18.70 4.45 1.67
N VAL A 73 17.54 4.49 0.99
CA VAL A 73 17.36 3.83 -0.31
C VAL A 73 18.21 4.52 -1.38
N LEU A 74 18.21 5.85 -1.43
CA LEU A 74 18.97 6.63 -2.41
C LEU A 74 20.48 6.43 -2.27
N GLU A 75 20.99 6.35 -1.05
CA GLU A 75 22.41 6.06 -0.78
C GLU A 75 22.84 4.67 -1.27
N SER A 76 21.92 3.71 -1.25
CA SER A 76 22.16 2.33 -1.69
C SER A 76 22.13 2.15 -3.22
N LEU A 77 21.66 3.16 -3.98
CA LEU A 77 21.59 3.07 -5.43
C LEU A 77 22.99 3.05 -6.05
N ASN A 78 23.15 2.27 -7.12
CA ASN A 78 24.39 2.26 -7.89
C ASN A 78 24.59 3.63 -8.57
N LYS A 79 25.57 4.39 -8.08
CA LYS A 79 25.88 5.77 -8.50
C LYS A 79 26.37 5.88 -9.94
N ASP A 80 26.80 4.79 -10.58
CA ASP A 80 27.18 4.79 -12.00
C ASP A 80 25.95 4.86 -12.90
N ILE A 81 24.82 4.32 -12.45
CA ILE A 81 23.55 4.25 -13.19
C ILE A 81 22.58 5.35 -12.76
N PHE A 82 22.44 5.56 -11.45
CA PHE A 82 21.47 6.48 -10.87
C PHE A 82 22.15 7.73 -10.35
N LYS A 83 21.80 8.89 -10.92
CA LYS A 83 22.29 10.20 -10.47
C LYS A 83 21.27 10.83 -9.55
N VAL A 84 21.59 10.85 -8.26
CA VAL A 84 20.73 11.43 -7.22
C VAL A 84 21.14 12.89 -6.99
N ALA A 85 20.16 13.79 -6.92
CA ALA A 85 20.35 15.18 -6.57
C ALA A 85 19.18 15.70 -5.72
N VAL A 86 19.40 16.81 -5.00
CA VAL A 86 18.31 17.60 -4.43
C VAL A 86 17.80 18.53 -5.53
N ALA A 87 16.53 18.39 -5.91
CA ALA A 87 15.91 19.20 -6.95
C ALA A 87 15.27 20.49 -6.40
N GLY A 88 14.85 20.49 -5.14
CA GLY A 88 14.28 21.66 -4.48
C GLY A 88 13.95 21.39 -3.02
N LYS A 89 13.11 22.25 -2.46
CA LYS A 89 12.70 22.24 -1.06
C LYS A 89 11.17 22.31 -0.93
N SER A 90 10.60 21.65 0.07
CA SER A 90 9.20 21.78 0.45
C SER A 90 8.94 23.06 1.25
N VAL A 91 7.68 23.32 1.60
CA VAL A 91 7.27 24.44 2.48
C VAL A 91 8.04 24.45 3.80
N LEU A 92 8.28 23.29 4.41
CA LEU A 92 9.06 23.15 5.65
C LEU A 92 10.56 22.94 5.40
N GLU A 93 11.06 23.36 4.24
CA GLU A 93 12.49 23.33 3.88
C GLU A 93 13.11 21.92 3.85
N LYS A 94 12.29 20.88 3.67
CA LYS A 94 12.78 19.50 3.47
C LYS A 94 13.21 19.28 2.04
N ASN A 95 14.24 18.46 1.85
CA ASN A 95 14.74 18.14 0.51
C ASN A 95 13.69 17.42 -0.33
N ILE A 96 13.52 17.86 -1.58
CA ILE A 96 12.84 17.08 -2.61
C ILE A 96 13.92 16.50 -3.51
N TYR A 97 14.03 15.18 -3.51
CA TYR A 97 15.06 14.46 -4.24
C TYR A 97 14.63 14.14 -5.67
N ARG A 98 15.62 14.04 -6.56
CA ARG A 98 15.48 13.61 -7.94
C ARG A 98 16.49 12.52 -8.26
N VAL A 99 16.05 11.52 -9.01
CA VAL A 99 16.90 10.44 -9.54
C VAL A 99 16.83 10.46 -11.05
N ASP A 100 17.95 10.80 -11.69
CA ASP A 100 18.09 10.75 -13.15
C ASP A 100 18.86 9.50 -13.57
N PHE A 101 18.42 8.83 -14.63
CA PHE A 101 19.08 7.64 -15.16
C PHE A 101 18.73 7.38 -16.63
N GLY A 102 19.61 6.68 -17.34
CA GLY A 102 19.46 6.42 -18.77
C GLY A 102 19.92 7.58 -19.66
N THR A 103 20.22 7.26 -20.92
CA THR A 103 20.85 8.16 -21.89
C THR A 103 20.09 8.25 -23.20
N GLY A 104 18.93 7.59 -23.30
CA GLY A 104 18.14 7.58 -24.52
C GLY A 104 17.37 8.87 -24.77
N ASN A 105 16.99 9.09 -26.02
CA ASN A 105 16.31 10.33 -26.43
C ASN A 105 14.85 10.39 -25.98
N PHE A 106 14.23 9.26 -25.64
CA PHE A 106 12.85 9.23 -25.17
C PHE A 106 12.81 9.57 -23.67
N LYS A 107 12.52 10.82 -23.37
CA LYS A 107 12.51 11.36 -22.00
C LYS A 107 11.22 11.01 -21.25
N ILE A 108 11.36 10.46 -20.06
CA ILE A 108 10.25 10.10 -19.17
C ILE A 108 10.34 10.95 -17.91
N LEU A 109 9.25 11.59 -17.53
CA LEU A 109 9.08 12.20 -16.20
C LEU A 109 8.13 11.34 -15.38
N LEU A 110 8.52 10.97 -14.17
CA LEU A 110 7.63 10.30 -13.23
C LEU A 110 7.78 10.92 -11.84
N TRP A 111 6.67 11.04 -11.11
CA TRP A 111 6.67 11.54 -9.74
C TRP A 111 5.67 10.75 -8.91
N SER A 112 6.00 10.57 -7.64
CA SER A 112 5.14 9.89 -6.66
C SER A 112 5.05 10.69 -5.37
N GLN A 113 4.12 10.30 -4.50
CA GLN A 113 3.88 10.94 -3.20
C GLN A 113 3.73 12.46 -3.30
N MET A 114 2.99 12.95 -4.31
CA MET A 114 2.49 14.32 -4.28
C MET A 114 1.41 14.50 -3.21
N HIS A 115 0.65 13.42 -2.97
CA HIS A 115 -0.06 13.19 -1.72
C HIS A 115 0.82 12.33 -0.83
N GLY A 116 1.16 12.82 0.35
CA GLY A 116 2.17 12.22 1.20
C GLY A 116 1.85 10.81 1.71
N ASN A 117 0.57 10.48 1.82
CA ASN A 117 0.09 9.18 2.30
C ASN A 117 -0.01 8.08 1.21
N GLU A 118 0.42 8.37 -0.03
CA GLU A 118 0.25 7.47 -1.18
C GLU A 118 1.61 6.87 -1.60
N THR A 119 2.06 5.85 -0.85
CA THR A 119 3.44 5.34 -0.93
C THR A 119 3.61 4.09 -1.79
N THR A 120 2.51 3.46 -2.23
CA THR A 120 2.56 2.15 -2.89
C THR A 120 3.28 2.23 -4.23
N THR A 121 2.95 3.24 -5.03
CA THR A 121 3.61 3.44 -6.32
C THR A 121 5.08 3.84 -6.18
N THR A 122 5.47 4.64 -5.18
CA THR A 122 6.87 4.95 -4.86
C THR A 122 7.69 3.66 -4.69
N LYS A 123 7.18 2.71 -3.88
CA LYS A 123 7.83 1.42 -3.65
C LYS A 123 7.93 0.59 -4.93
N ALA A 124 6.89 0.61 -5.76
CA ALA A 124 6.88 -0.11 -7.04
C ALA A 124 7.92 0.47 -8.01
N VAL A 125 8.09 1.79 -8.06
CA VAL A 125 9.14 2.43 -8.87
C VAL A 125 10.52 2.03 -8.38
N PHE A 126 10.78 1.98 -7.06
CA PHE A 126 12.07 1.49 -6.55
C PHE A 126 12.35 0.02 -6.91
N ASN A 127 11.34 -0.84 -6.93
CA ASN A 127 11.50 -2.20 -7.44
C ASN A 127 11.82 -2.21 -8.94
N PHE A 128 11.16 -1.35 -9.72
CA PHE A 128 11.48 -1.16 -11.13
C PHE A 128 12.94 -0.71 -11.32
N LEU A 129 13.45 0.24 -10.53
CA LEU A 129 14.87 0.66 -10.58
C LEU A 129 15.82 -0.53 -10.33
N LYS A 130 15.51 -1.41 -9.37
CA LYS A 130 16.29 -2.64 -9.14
C LYS A 130 16.28 -3.56 -10.36
N SER A 131 15.15 -3.70 -11.05
CA SER A 131 15.06 -4.49 -12.28
C SER A 131 15.89 -3.89 -13.44
N ILE A 132 15.91 -2.56 -13.57
CA ILE A 132 16.73 -1.84 -14.53
C ILE A 132 18.23 -1.99 -14.22
N HIS A 133 18.60 -1.99 -12.95
CA HIS A 133 19.98 -2.24 -12.54
C HIS A 133 20.46 -3.63 -13.00
N ALA A 134 19.58 -4.64 -12.92
CA ALA A 134 19.87 -5.99 -13.38
C ALA A 134 19.86 -6.14 -14.92
N ASN A 135 19.08 -5.32 -15.63
CA ASN A 135 19.00 -5.32 -17.09
C ASN A 135 18.89 -3.89 -17.64
N SER A 136 20.01 -3.35 -18.11
CA SER A 136 20.15 -1.97 -18.56
C SER A 136 19.73 -1.70 -20.00
N SER A 137 19.16 -2.67 -20.72
CA SER A 137 18.80 -2.51 -22.15
C SER A 137 17.83 -1.35 -22.43
N LEU A 138 16.99 -1.00 -21.46
CA LEU A 138 16.05 0.13 -21.57
C LEU A 138 16.76 1.49 -21.44
N LEU A 139 17.94 1.56 -20.81
CA LEU A 139 18.64 2.82 -20.53
C LEU A 139 19.18 3.52 -21.78
N THR A 140 19.37 2.81 -22.88
CA THR A 140 19.79 3.40 -24.16
C THR A 140 18.61 3.95 -24.96
N HIS A 141 17.39 3.52 -24.66
CA HIS A 141 16.17 3.98 -25.31
C HIS A 141 15.54 5.17 -24.58
N PHE A 142 15.66 5.17 -23.24
CA PHE A 142 15.00 6.15 -22.38
C PHE A 142 15.99 6.96 -21.54
N SER A 143 15.61 8.19 -21.23
CA SER A 143 16.17 8.99 -20.14
C SER A 143 15.06 9.29 -19.15
N PHE A 144 15.23 8.88 -17.90
CA PHE A 144 14.25 9.01 -16.84
C PHE A 144 14.64 10.11 -15.88
N THR A 145 13.65 10.89 -15.46
CA THR A 145 13.71 11.78 -14.31
C THR A 145 12.61 11.38 -13.34
N PHE A 146 13.00 10.93 -12.14
CA PHE A 146 12.08 10.49 -11.10
C PHE A 146 12.15 11.41 -9.88
N LEU A 147 10.99 11.89 -9.40
CA LEU A 147 10.80 12.59 -8.13
C LEU A 147 10.10 11.64 -7.13
N PRO A 148 10.83 10.93 -6.24
CA PRO A 148 10.25 9.86 -5.43
C PRO A 148 9.23 10.32 -4.39
N ILE A 149 9.50 11.46 -3.75
CA ILE A 149 8.59 12.08 -2.79
C ILE A 149 8.51 13.55 -3.14
N LEU A 150 7.45 13.93 -3.85
CA LEU A 150 7.24 15.33 -4.22
C LEU A 150 6.80 16.18 -3.03
N ASN A 151 6.00 15.61 -2.11
CA ASN A 151 5.50 16.28 -0.92
C ASN A 151 6.07 15.64 0.36
N PRO A 152 7.34 15.92 0.72
CA PRO A 152 7.96 15.33 1.91
C PRO A 152 7.35 15.82 3.23
N ASP A 153 6.67 16.97 3.22
CA ASP A 153 5.95 17.49 4.38
C ASP A 153 4.69 16.66 4.64
N GLY A 154 3.89 16.44 3.60
CA GLY A 154 2.73 15.54 3.67
C GLY A 154 3.14 14.11 3.97
N ALA A 155 4.29 13.65 3.48
CA ALA A 155 4.77 12.29 3.73
C ALA A 155 5.06 12.03 5.20
N GLU A 156 5.74 12.95 5.89
CA GLU A 156 5.98 12.86 7.33
C GLU A 156 4.69 12.99 8.15
N ALA A 157 3.77 13.86 7.73
CA ALA A 157 2.46 13.98 8.38
C ALA A 157 1.46 12.88 7.97
N PHE A 158 1.86 11.96 7.07
CA PHE A 158 1.03 10.95 6.42
C PHE A 158 -0.34 11.46 5.97
N THR A 159 -0.34 12.55 5.20
CA THR A 159 -1.53 13.24 4.76
C THR A 159 -1.50 13.52 3.26
N ARG A 160 -2.69 13.72 2.70
CA ARG A 160 -2.87 14.07 1.28
C ARG A 160 -2.27 15.44 0.94
N LEU A 161 -2.37 16.39 1.86
CA LEU A 161 -2.07 17.80 1.62
C LEU A 161 -0.60 18.13 1.94
N ASN A 162 -0.07 19.25 1.43
CA ASN A 162 1.23 19.74 1.89
C ASN A 162 1.13 20.46 3.26
N ALA A 163 2.23 21.05 3.76
CA ALA A 163 2.25 21.74 5.05
C ALA A 163 1.27 22.93 5.14
N ASN A 164 0.97 23.58 4.02
CA ASN A 164 0.00 24.68 3.93
C ASN A 164 -1.44 24.19 3.76
N LYS A 165 -1.69 22.88 3.86
CA LYS A 165 -3.00 22.24 3.63
C LYS A 165 -3.53 22.45 2.20
N VAL A 166 -2.63 22.55 1.22
CA VAL A 166 -2.97 22.63 -0.20
C VAL A 166 -2.86 21.25 -0.83
N ASP A 167 -3.83 20.89 -1.66
CA ASP A 167 -3.77 19.71 -2.51
C ASP A 167 -2.93 20.07 -3.74
N LEU A 168 -1.71 19.54 -3.82
CA LEU A 168 -0.79 19.83 -4.94
C LEU A 168 -1.37 19.38 -6.29
N ASN A 169 -2.28 18.42 -6.32
CA ASN A 169 -2.98 17.99 -7.52
C ASN A 169 -4.20 18.87 -7.83
N ARG A 170 -4.29 20.05 -7.21
CA ARG A 170 -5.23 21.14 -7.54
C ARG A 170 -4.52 22.48 -7.68
N ASP A 171 -3.19 22.49 -7.76
CA ASP A 171 -2.35 23.70 -7.76
C ASP A 171 -1.48 23.79 -9.04
N SER A 172 -1.91 23.16 -10.14
CA SER A 172 -1.13 23.07 -11.39
C SER A 172 -1.06 24.39 -12.20
N VAL A 173 -2.03 25.29 -11.96
CA VAL A 173 -2.20 26.61 -12.61
C VAL A 173 -1.66 27.71 -11.71
N ASP A 174 -2.19 27.82 -10.49
CA ASP A 174 -1.80 28.84 -9.52
C ASP A 174 -0.33 28.71 -9.11
N LEU A 175 0.18 27.47 -9.06
CA LEU A 175 1.55 27.14 -8.67
C LEU A 175 1.92 27.85 -7.36
N SER A 176 0.98 27.87 -6.42
CA SER A 176 1.11 28.61 -5.17
C SER A 176 2.12 27.98 -4.21
N GLN A 177 2.41 26.69 -4.38
CA GLN A 177 3.30 25.93 -3.50
C GLN A 177 4.68 25.69 -4.11
N PRO A 178 5.76 25.66 -3.29
CA PRO A 178 7.12 25.39 -3.77
C PRO A 178 7.23 24.01 -4.42
N GLU A 179 6.49 23.00 -3.94
CA GLU A 179 6.45 21.68 -4.54
C GLU A 179 5.86 21.70 -5.96
N SER A 180 4.76 22.44 -6.16
CA SER A 180 4.11 22.62 -7.47
C SER A 180 5.01 23.36 -8.45
N GLN A 181 5.66 24.44 -8.00
CA GLN A 181 6.61 25.21 -8.79
C GLN A 181 7.82 24.36 -9.21
N LEU A 182 8.32 23.53 -8.29
CA LEU A 182 9.41 22.60 -8.57
C LEU A 182 9.01 21.60 -9.67
N LEU A 183 7.87 20.92 -9.52
CA LEU A 183 7.41 19.95 -10.52
C LEU A 183 7.23 20.62 -11.89
N ARG A 184 6.62 21.81 -11.94
CA ARG A 184 6.51 22.60 -13.18
C ARG A 184 7.87 22.93 -13.79
N SER A 185 8.83 23.36 -12.97
CA SER A 185 10.19 23.69 -13.42
C SER A 185 10.90 22.48 -14.00
N VAL A 186 10.81 21.32 -13.34
CA VAL A 186 11.36 20.05 -13.85
C VAL A 186 10.70 19.67 -15.17
N PHE A 187 9.36 19.71 -15.26
CA PHE A 187 8.63 19.44 -16.50
C PHE A 187 9.10 20.34 -17.65
N ASN A 188 9.18 21.65 -17.43
CA ASN A 188 9.61 22.63 -18.43
C ASN A 188 11.06 22.45 -18.88
N THR A 189 11.92 22.00 -17.96
CA THR A 189 13.35 21.76 -18.22
C THR A 189 13.56 20.47 -19.01
N ILE A 190 12.94 19.38 -18.57
CA ILE A 190 13.11 18.06 -19.18
C ILE A 190 12.42 17.99 -20.54
N LYS A 191 11.22 18.57 -20.66
CA LYS A 191 10.29 18.42 -21.80
C LYS A 191 10.07 16.93 -22.09
N PRO A 192 9.40 16.20 -21.18
CA PRO A 192 9.24 14.77 -21.30
C PRO A 192 8.38 14.40 -22.52
N TYR A 193 8.69 13.26 -23.13
CA TYR A 193 7.85 12.61 -24.14
C TYR A 193 6.71 11.81 -23.52
N LEU A 194 6.81 11.44 -22.24
CA LEU A 194 5.77 10.77 -21.47
C LEU A 194 5.90 11.15 -20.00
N ALA A 195 4.77 11.46 -19.37
CA ALA A 195 4.65 11.77 -17.95
C ALA A 195 3.88 10.66 -17.23
N LEU A 196 4.39 10.18 -16.09
CA LEU A 196 3.71 9.18 -15.26
C LEU A 196 3.37 9.80 -13.90
N ASN A 197 2.07 9.93 -13.64
CA ASN A 197 1.55 10.43 -12.39
C ASN A 197 1.24 9.24 -11.46
N MET A 198 1.99 9.11 -10.37
CA MET A 198 1.97 7.91 -9.54
C MET A 198 1.23 8.15 -8.22
N HIS A 199 0.04 7.59 -8.08
CA HIS A 199 -0.88 7.77 -6.96
C HIS A 199 -1.35 6.45 -6.35
N ASP A 200 -2.00 6.57 -5.20
CA ASP A 200 -2.77 5.49 -4.61
C ASP A 200 -4.25 5.89 -4.48
N GLN A 201 -5.14 4.90 -4.54
CA GLN A 201 -6.57 5.08 -4.34
C GLN A 201 -7.10 4.42 -3.07
N ARG A 202 -8.26 4.89 -2.62
CA ARG A 202 -8.93 4.41 -1.40
C ARG A 202 -9.53 3.01 -1.60
N SER A 203 -9.74 2.28 -0.50
CA SER A 203 -10.34 0.94 -0.49
C SER A 203 -11.80 0.89 -0.91
N ILE A 204 -12.46 2.04 -1.03
CA ILE A 204 -13.88 2.15 -1.38
C ILE A 204 -14.18 1.87 -2.86
N PHE A 205 -13.15 1.83 -3.71
CA PHE A 205 -13.32 1.71 -5.15
C PHE A 205 -13.42 0.24 -5.61
N SER A 206 -14.36 -0.03 -6.51
CA SER A 206 -14.46 -1.26 -7.30
C SER A 206 -14.16 -0.97 -8.77
N ALA A 207 -13.61 -1.95 -9.48
CA ALA A 207 -13.48 -1.93 -10.93
C ALA A 207 -14.86 -2.27 -11.54
N GLY A 208 -15.63 -1.24 -11.88
CA GLY A 208 -17.02 -1.38 -12.33
C GLY A 208 -18.00 -1.68 -11.19
N SER A 209 -19.17 -2.19 -11.56
CA SER A 209 -20.30 -2.42 -10.65
C SER A 209 -20.21 -3.70 -9.82
N GLU A 210 -19.33 -4.62 -10.21
CA GLU A 210 -19.19 -5.94 -9.61
C GLU A 210 -18.40 -5.92 -8.30
N SER A 211 -18.40 -7.04 -7.58
CA SER A 211 -17.68 -7.23 -6.31
C SER A 211 -16.15 -7.37 -6.48
N ASN A 212 -15.55 -6.59 -7.38
CA ASN A 212 -14.13 -6.61 -7.69
C ASN A 212 -13.48 -5.32 -7.18
N PRO A 213 -12.65 -5.38 -6.12
CA PRO A 213 -11.87 -4.22 -5.70
C PRO A 213 -11.03 -3.67 -6.84
N ALA A 214 -10.96 -2.34 -6.95
CA ALA A 214 -10.06 -1.68 -7.88
C ALA A 214 -8.63 -1.77 -7.30
N THR A 215 -7.91 -2.86 -7.60
CA THR A 215 -6.56 -3.08 -7.08
C THR A 215 -5.53 -2.20 -7.79
N LEU A 216 -5.74 -1.92 -9.06
CA LEU A 216 -4.98 -0.92 -9.81
C LEU A 216 -5.91 -0.27 -10.82
N SER A 217 -5.83 1.06 -10.94
CA SER A 217 -6.58 1.78 -11.95
C SER A 217 -5.71 2.74 -12.72
N PHE A 218 -6.18 3.10 -13.92
CA PHE A 218 -5.47 4.00 -14.82
C PHE A 218 -6.34 5.16 -15.28
N LEU A 219 -5.71 6.23 -15.73
CA LEU A 219 -6.37 7.28 -16.48
C LEU A 219 -5.42 7.85 -17.53
N ALA A 220 -5.95 8.06 -18.74
CA ALA A 220 -5.38 8.96 -19.74
C ALA A 220 -6.10 10.32 -19.57
N PRO A 221 -5.49 11.28 -18.85
CA PRO A 221 -6.17 12.50 -18.41
C PRO A 221 -6.70 13.30 -19.60
N ALA A 222 -7.77 14.07 -19.40
CA ALA A 222 -8.37 14.89 -20.45
C ALA A 222 -7.47 16.10 -20.74
N PHE A 223 -7.44 16.56 -22.00
CA PHE A 223 -6.64 17.74 -22.37
C PHE A 223 -7.46 19.03 -22.46
N ASN A 224 -8.80 18.92 -22.45
CA ASN A 224 -9.74 20.04 -22.49
C ASN A 224 -11.08 19.67 -21.85
N GLU A 225 -11.95 20.67 -21.65
CA GLU A 225 -13.28 20.52 -21.03
C GLU A 225 -14.22 19.57 -21.77
N ALA A 226 -14.06 19.42 -23.09
CA ALA A 226 -14.87 18.53 -23.90
C ALA A 226 -14.46 17.05 -23.76
N CYS A 227 -13.37 16.77 -23.03
CA CYS A 227 -12.74 15.45 -22.95
C CYS A 227 -12.45 14.87 -24.33
N ASP A 228 -11.99 15.72 -25.26
CA ASP A 228 -11.62 15.29 -26.62
C ASP A 228 -10.47 14.26 -26.57
N ILE A 229 -10.31 13.51 -27.65
CA ILE A 229 -9.23 12.53 -27.81
C ILE A 229 -8.32 13.01 -28.94
N ASN A 230 -7.15 13.54 -28.59
CA ASN A 230 -6.10 13.92 -29.52
C ASN A 230 -5.00 12.83 -29.58
N ASP A 231 -3.94 13.08 -30.35
CA ASP A 231 -2.86 12.10 -30.56
C ASP A 231 -2.14 11.72 -29.26
N VAL A 232 -1.85 12.69 -28.38
CA VAL A 232 -1.14 12.40 -27.11
C VAL A 232 -2.02 11.60 -26.14
N ARG A 233 -3.32 11.91 -26.09
CA ARG A 233 -4.26 11.15 -25.27
C ARG A 233 -4.51 9.75 -25.85
N THR A 234 -4.61 9.63 -27.17
CA THR A 234 -4.68 8.33 -27.87
C THR A 234 -3.49 7.46 -27.56
N PHE A 235 -2.27 8.01 -27.64
CA PHE A 235 -1.05 7.29 -27.30
C PHE A 235 -1.06 6.78 -25.84
N ALA A 236 -1.47 7.61 -24.88
CA ALA A 236 -1.62 7.19 -23.48
C ALA A 236 -2.67 6.08 -23.32
N MET A 237 -3.83 6.19 -23.99
CA MET A 237 -4.88 5.16 -23.97
C MET A 237 -4.41 3.82 -24.54
N GLN A 238 -3.66 3.82 -25.64
CA GLN A 238 -3.10 2.60 -26.24
C GLN A 238 -2.10 1.91 -25.30
N LEU A 239 -1.24 2.69 -24.65
CA LEU A 239 -0.30 2.16 -23.65
C LEU A 239 -1.03 1.56 -22.44
N ILE A 240 -2.09 2.22 -21.95
CA ILE A 240 -2.91 1.69 -20.86
C ILE A 240 -3.63 0.41 -21.29
N ALA A 241 -4.21 0.37 -22.48
CA ALA A 241 -4.89 -0.81 -23.00
C ALA A 241 -3.92 -2.02 -23.11
N ASN A 242 -2.70 -1.78 -23.60
CA ASN A 242 -1.65 -2.80 -23.62
C ASN A 242 -1.26 -3.29 -22.22
N MET A 243 -1.06 -2.37 -21.26
CA MET A 243 -0.79 -2.77 -19.86
C MET A 243 -1.95 -3.60 -19.29
N ASN A 244 -3.19 -3.17 -19.50
CA ASN A 244 -4.37 -3.88 -19.04
C ASN A 244 -4.45 -5.31 -19.62
N ASP A 245 -4.12 -5.50 -20.89
CA ASP A 245 -4.14 -6.83 -21.52
C ASP A 245 -3.20 -7.83 -20.81
N VAL A 246 -1.99 -7.37 -20.45
CA VAL A 246 -1.06 -8.19 -19.65
C VAL A 246 -1.59 -8.41 -18.23
N LEU A 247 -2.12 -7.37 -17.59
CA LEU A 247 -2.57 -7.41 -16.19
C LEU A 247 -3.77 -8.33 -15.95
N LYS A 248 -4.61 -8.59 -16.96
CA LYS A 248 -5.70 -9.58 -16.87
C LYS A 248 -5.22 -10.96 -16.41
N ASN A 249 -3.98 -11.33 -16.72
CA ASN A 249 -3.38 -12.60 -16.30
C ASN A 249 -2.92 -12.61 -14.83
N HIS A 250 -2.87 -11.44 -14.18
CA HIS A 250 -2.35 -11.27 -12.82
C HIS A 250 -3.43 -10.83 -11.82
N ALA A 251 -4.39 -10.05 -12.29
CA ALA A 251 -5.51 -9.54 -11.50
C ALA A 251 -6.73 -9.37 -12.40
N PRO A 252 -7.35 -10.50 -12.84
CA PRO A 252 -8.55 -10.45 -13.67
C PRO A 252 -9.63 -9.66 -12.93
N ASP A 253 -10.33 -8.81 -13.67
CA ASP A 253 -11.47 -8.00 -13.20
C ASP A 253 -11.15 -6.98 -12.07
N ASN A 254 -9.90 -6.86 -11.61
CA ASN A 254 -9.49 -5.89 -10.58
C ASN A 254 -8.79 -4.63 -11.15
N ILE A 255 -8.76 -4.50 -12.48
CA ILE A 255 -8.19 -3.35 -13.18
C ILE A 255 -9.33 -2.41 -13.60
N GLY A 256 -9.24 -1.16 -13.19
CA GLY A 256 -10.25 -0.15 -13.52
C GLY A 256 -9.69 1.10 -14.19
N ARG A 257 -10.57 2.04 -14.53
CA ARG A 257 -10.20 3.40 -14.95
C ARG A 257 -10.88 4.46 -14.10
N PHE A 258 -10.22 5.60 -13.91
CA PHE A 258 -10.84 6.76 -13.27
C PHE A 258 -11.72 7.53 -14.26
N ASP A 259 -12.68 8.27 -13.69
CA ASP A 259 -13.41 9.35 -14.35
C ASP A 259 -12.42 10.33 -14.98
N ASP A 260 -12.69 10.73 -16.22
CA ASP A 260 -11.85 11.60 -17.03
C ASP A 260 -12.37 13.04 -17.08
N SER A 261 -13.29 13.41 -16.19
CA SER A 261 -13.77 14.78 -16.05
C SER A 261 -12.62 15.77 -15.91
N PHE A 262 -12.53 16.68 -16.87
CA PHE A 262 -11.42 17.63 -16.97
C PHE A 262 -11.43 18.66 -15.82
N ASN A 263 -10.27 18.87 -15.24
CA ASN A 263 -9.97 19.97 -14.35
C ASN A 263 -8.54 20.46 -14.60
N ILE A 264 -8.39 21.62 -15.23
CA ILE A 264 -7.08 22.20 -15.56
C ILE A 264 -6.16 22.33 -14.33
N ASN A 265 -6.71 22.45 -13.11
CA ASN A 265 -5.93 22.54 -11.87
C ASN A 265 -5.29 21.21 -11.45
N CYS A 266 -5.71 20.08 -12.03
CA CYS A 266 -5.07 18.78 -11.87
C CYS A 266 -3.78 18.70 -12.71
N ILE A 267 -2.72 18.13 -12.14
CA ILE A 267 -1.42 18.06 -12.83
C ILE A 267 -1.50 17.18 -14.09
N GLY A 268 -2.23 16.06 -14.03
CA GLY A 268 -2.39 15.14 -15.15
C GLY A 268 -3.06 15.80 -16.37
N ASP A 269 -4.20 16.47 -16.14
CA ASP A 269 -4.92 17.21 -17.18
C ASP A 269 -4.07 18.36 -17.71
N GLN A 270 -3.41 19.10 -16.83
CA GLN A 270 -2.55 20.22 -17.21
C GLN A 270 -1.36 19.80 -18.09
N PHE A 271 -0.74 18.64 -17.82
CA PHE A 271 0.37 18.14 -18.66
C PHE A 271 -0.13 17.62 -20.00
N THR A 272 -1.30 16.98 -20.03
CA THR A 272 -1.95 16.55 -21.28
C THR A 272 -2.41 17.74 -22.11
N HIS A 273 -2.94 18.79 -21.47
CA HIS A 273 -3.27 20.08 -22.08
C HIS A 273 -2.03 20.76 -22.71
N LEU A 274 -0.87 20.62 -22.08
CA LEU A 274 0.43 21.07 -22.62
C LEU A 274 1.01 20.11 -23.67
N ASN A 275 0.19 19.22 -24.22
CA ASN A 275 0.50 18.30 -25.30
C ASN A 275 1.62 17.31 -24.95
N VAL A 276 1.66 16.84 -23.70
CA VAL A 276 2.50 15.71 -23.27
C VAL A 276 1.60 14.54 -22.86
N PRO A 277 1.76 13.36 -23.46
CA PRO A 277 0.98 12.19 -23.05
C PRO A 277 1.28 11.91 -21.57
N THR A 278 0.22 11.74 -20.80
CA THR A 278 0.30 11.52 -19.35
C THR A 278 -0.50 10.29 -18.99
N ILE A 279 0.04 9.44 -18.12
CA ILE A 279 -0.66 8.27 -17.58
C ILE A 279 -0.71 8.41 -16.06
N LEU A 280 -1.91 8.35 -15.51
CA LEU A 280 -2.15 8.23 -14.08
C LEU A 280 -2.17 6.75 -13.68
N PHE A 281 -1.45 6.41 -12.62
CA PHE A 281 -1.51 5.14 -11.92
C PHE A 281 -2.17 5.35 -10.57
N GLU A 282 -3.15 4.52 -10.23
CA GLU A 282 -3.88 4.59 -8.97
C GLU A 282 -3.84 3.22 -8.29
N ALA A 283 -2.84 3.01 -7.43
CA ALA A 283 -2.66 1.77 -6.70
C ALA A 283 -3.68 1.66 -5.55
N GLY A 284 -4.62 0.73 -5.68
CA GLY A 284 -5.73 0.58 -4.74
C GLY A 284 -5.55 -0.58 -3.78
N PHE A 285 -6.67 -1.25 -3.50
CA PHE A 285 -6.71 -2.37 -2.57
C PHE A 285 -7.07 -3.66 -3.28
N ALA A 286 -6.49 -4.75 -2.78
CA ALA A 286 -7.01 -6.09 -2.99
C ALA A 286 -7.58 -6.62 -1.67
N SER A 287 -8.48 -7.58 -1.76
CA SER A 287 -9.07 -8.23 -0.59
C SER A 287 -7.98 -8.72 0.37
N ASN A 288 -8.09 -8.34 1.64
CA ASN A 288 -7.15 -8.64 2.72
C ASN A 288 -5.70 -8.14 2.52
N ASP A 289 -5.44 -7.25 1.57
CA ASP A 289 -4.11 -6.70 1.28
C ASP A 289 -4.03 -5.20 1.60
N TYR A 290 -4.14 -4.88 2.89
CA TYR A 290 -3.99 -3.49 3.35
C TYR A 290 -2.54 -2.98 3.31
N GLN A 291 -1.59 -3.87 3.02
CA GLN A 291 -0.22 -3.51 2.66
C GLN A 291 -0.07 -3.04 1.21
N ARG A 292 -1.11 -3.28 0.39
CA ARG A 292 -1.13 -3.01 -1.04
C ARG A 292 0.02 -3.70 -1.78
N LYS A 293 0.46 -4.89 -1.33
CA LYS A 293 1.54 -5.65 -1.98
C LYS A 293 1.15 -6.16 -3.37
N LYS A 294 -0.11 -6.58 -3.54
CA LYS A 294 -0.66 -6.97 -4.85
C LYS A 294 -0.69 -5.75 -5.77
N ALA A 295 -1.22 -4.62 -5.29
CA ALA A 295 -1.23 -3.37 -6.08
C ALA A 295 0.20 -2.92 -6.45
N GLN A 296 1.14 -2.93 -5.49
CA GLN A 296 2.55 -2.65 -5.74
C GLN A 296 3.13 -3.54 -6.85
N LYS A 297 2.82 -4.85 -6.84
CA LYS A 297 3.29 -5.78 -7.86
C LYS A 297 2.68 -5.52 -9.23
N LEU A 298 1.39 -5.17 -9.28
CA LEU A 298 0.73 -4.81 -10.54
C LEU A 298 1.32 -3.54 -11.15
N VAL A 299 1.66 -2.53 -10.33
CA VAL A 299 2.36 -1.32 -10.82
C VAL A 299 3.74 -1.68 -11.39
N GLU A 300 4.50 -2.57 -10.74
CA GLU A 300 5.79 -3.04 -11.25
C GLU A 300 5.66 -3.74 -12.61
N ILE A 301 4.68 -4.65 -12.76
CA ILE A 301 4.38 -5.33 -14.02
C ILE A 301 3.97 -4.32 -15.10
N SER A 302 3.17 -3.33 -14.73
CA SER A 302 2.70 -2.27 -15.62
C SER A 302 3.87 -1.44 -16.15
N LEU A 303 4.78 -0.98 -15.28
CA LEU A 303 5.96 -0.23 -15.70
C LEU A 303 6.86 -1.04 -16.65
N GLN A 304 7.08 -2.33 -16.35
CA GLN A 304 7.87 -3.19 -17.24
C GLN A 304 7.19 -3.40 -18.59
N THR A 305 5.87 -3.56 -18.60
CA THR A 305 5.06 -3.74 -19.81
C THR A 305 5.07 -2.47 -20.65
N LEU A 306 4.80 -1.32 -20.03
CA LEU A 306 4.81 0.00 -20.63
C LEU A 306 6.09 0.27 -21.44
N PHE A 307 7.25 0.15 -20.81
CA PHE A 307 8.50 0.49 -21.48
C PHE A 307 8.90 -0.53 -22.55
N LYS A 308 8.58 -1.82 -22.36
CA LYS A 308 8.75 -2.83 -23.41
C LYS A 308 7.86 -2.52 -24.62
N ALA A 309 6.59 -2.20 -24.39
CA ALA A 309 5.62 -1.88 -25.44
C ALA A 309 6.03 -0.65 -26.25
N ILE A 310 6.60 0.38 -25.61
CA ILE A 310 7.11 1.57 -26.33
C ILE A 310 8.27 1.18 -27.27
N VAL A 311 9.20 0.34 -26.82
CA VAL A 311 10.34 -0.12 -27.64
C VAL A 311 9.89 -1.04 -28.79
N SER A 312 9.00 -1.99 -28.50
CA SER A 312 8.50 -2.96 -29.49
C SER A 312 7.42 -2.40 -30.41
N LYS A 313 6.83 -1.25 -30.05
CA LYS A 313 5.62 -0.67 -30.64
C LYS A 313 4.36 -1.53 -30.54
N GLU A 314 4.32 -2.47 -29.60
CA GLU A 314 3.19 -3.38 -29.42
C GLU A 314 1.88 -2.65 -29.06
N TYR A 315 1.97 -1.46 -28.43
CA TYR A 315 0.82 -0.62 -28.14
C TYR A 315 0.03 -0.20 -29.40
N GLU A 316 0.66 -0.18 -30.59
CA GLU A 316 -0.02 0.17 -31.86
C GLU A 316 -1.12 -0.83 -32.24
N GLN A 317 -1.14 -2.02 -31.62
CA GLN A 317 -2.20 -3.02 -31.81
C GLN A 317 -3.49 -2.69 -31.08
N PHE A 318 -3.43 -1.80 -30.09
CA PHE A 318 -4.55 -1.38 -29.26
C PHE A 318 -5.14 -0.07 -29.79
N ASN A 319 -6.41 0.16 -29.50
CA ASN A 319 -7.12 1.38 -29.87
C ASN A 319 -7.89 1.96 -28.67
N VAL A 320 -8.54 3.11 -28.89
CA VAL A 320 -9.32 3.81 -27.86
C VAL A 320 -10.42 2.94 -27.26
N ASN A 321 -11.08 2.08 -28.04
CA ASN A 321 -12.14 1.21 -27.51
C ASN A 321 -11.59 0.14 -26.56
N ASP A 322 -10.37 -0.34 -26.78
CA ASP A 322 -9.74 -1.28 -25.85
C ASP A 322 -9.50 -0.61 -24.47
N TYR A 323 -9.12 0.67 -24.48
CA TYR A 323 -9.04 1.48 -23.25
C TYR A 323 -10.41 1.72 -22.61
N LEU A 324 -11.42 2.12 -23.41
CA LEU A 324 -12.77 2.39 -22.90
C LEU A 324 -13.49 1.12 -22.39
N SER A 325 -13.04 -0.07 -22.81
CA SER A 325 -13.53 -1.35 -22.30
C SER A 325 -13.08 -1.64 -20.86
N ILE A 326 -12.07 -0.92 -20.35
CA ILE A 326 -11.67 -1.01 -18.95
C ILE A 326 -12.81 -0.42 -18.11
N PRO A 327 -13.31 -1.13 -17.09
CA PRO A 327 -14.44 -0.67 -16.31
C PRO A 327 -14.08 0.61 -15.53
N GLU A 328 -14.97 1.60 -15.56
CA GLU A 328 -14.82 2.79 -14.73
C GLU A 328 -15.01 2.44 -13.25
N ASN A 329 -14.25 3.08 -12.38
CA ASN A 329 -14.32 2.82 -10.96
C ASN A 329 -15.65 3.32 -10.36
N GLU A 330 -16.27 2.49 -9.54
CA GLU A 330 -17.43 2.87 -8.71
C GLU A 330 -17.07 2.84 -7.23
N LYS A 331 -17.83 3.53 -6.38
CA LYS A 331 -17.65 3.53 -4.92
C LYS A 331 -18.53 2.47 -4.25
N ASN A 332 -18.32 1.20 -4.60
CA ASN A 332 -19.16 0.09 -4.12
C ASN A 332 -18.62 -0.63 -2.87
N PHE A 333 -17.42 -0.29 -2.39
CA PHE A 333 -16.80 -0.96 -1.23
C PHE A 333 -16.77 -0.09 0.04
N VAL A 334 -16.83 -0.78 1.17
CA VAL A 334 -16.33 -0.30 2.48
C VAL A 334 -15.31 -1.31 3.02
N ASP A 335 -14.56 -0.93 4.05
CA ASP A 335 -13.58 -1.84 4.63
C ASP A 335 -14.24 -2.95 5.44
N LEU A 336 -15.15 -2.58 6.34
CA LEU A 336 -15.97 -3.53 7.08
C LEU A 336 -17.46 -3.22 6.97
N ILE A 337 -18.26 -4.28 7.06
CA ILE A 337 -19.66 -4.19 7.48
C ILE A 337 -19.78 -4.83 8.86
N ILE A 338 -20.30 -4.10 9.84
CA ILE A 338 -20.65 -4.63 11.15
C ILE A 338 -22.12 -5.08 11.14
N GLU A 339 -22.36 -6.34 11.51
CA GLU A 339 -23.70 -6.94 11.56
C GLU A 339 -24.03 -7.50 12.94
N ASN A 340 -25.34 -7.64 13.21
CA ASN A 340 -25.88 -8.19 14.45
C ASN A 340 -25.30 -7.51 15.70
N PHE A 341 -25.32 -6.18 15.74
CA PHE A 341 -24.96 -5.41 16.92
C PHE A 341 -26.22 -4.97 17.68
N SER A 342 -26.08 -4.73 18.97
CA SER A 342 -27.05 -3.94 19.74
C SER A 342 -26.50 -2.52 19.93
N THR A 343 -27.37 -1.53 20.09
CA THR A 343 -26.93 -0.15 20.33
C THR A 343 -27.91 0.61 21.21
N THR A 344 -27.39 1.52 22.02
CA THR A 344 -28.16 2.55 22.74
C THR A 344 -28.00 3.92 22.10
N ASN A 345 -27.20 4.03 21.04
CA ASN A 345 -27.00 5.26 20.30
C ASN A 345 -28.20 5.50 19.36
N SER A 346 -28.92 6.61 19.57
CA SER A 346 -30.11 6.98 18.80
C SER A 346 -29.84 7.20 17.31
N GLU A 347 -28.61 7.57 16.93
CA GLU A 347 -28.24 7.76 15.53
C GLU A 347 -28.01 6.42 14.82
N LEU A 348 -27.56 5.40 15.57
CA LEU A 348 -27.25 4.08 15.02
C LEU A 348 -28.45 3.12 15.04
N ILE A 349 -29.44 3.37 15.91
CA ILE A 349 -30.53 2.43 16.23
C ILE A 349 -31.40 2.01 15.04
N GLN A 350 -31.47 2.84 13.99
CA GLN A 350 -32.25 2.54 12.78
C GLN A 350 -31.48 1.71 11.75
N ASN A 351 -30.16 1.54 11.93
CA ASN A 351 -29.30 0.87 10.97
C ASN A 351 -29.27 -0.65 11.23
N LYS A 352 -29.45 -1.45 10.18
CA LYS A 352 -29.30 -2.91 10.26
C LYS A 352 -27.84 -3.36 10.25
N THR A 353 -26.99 -2.54 9.64
CA THR A 353 -25.56 -2.77 9.47
C THR A 353 -24.81 -1.45 9.60
N LEU A 354 -23.55 -1.48 10.03
CA LEU A 354 -22.70 -0.28 10.08
C LEU A 354 -21.56 -0.41 9.05
N PRO A 355 -21.46 0.50 8.07
CA PRO A 355 -20.29 0.59 7.20
C PRO A 355 -19.13 1.21 7.96
N VAL A 356 -17.96 0.60 7.83
CA VAL A 356 -16.72 1.07 8.43
C VAL A 356 -15.67 1.26 7.35
N VAL A 357 -14.98 2.40 7.40
CA VAL A 357 -13.79 2.69 6.61
C VAL A 357 -12.63 2.90 7.56
N PHE A 358 -11.45 2.37 7.22
CA PHE A 358 -10.23 2.63 7.98
C PHE A 358 -9.64 3.97 7.60
N LYS A 359 -9.57 4.87 8.59
CA LYS A 359 -8.77 6.08 8.49
C LYS A 359 -7.34 5.77 8.89
N GLU A 360 -6.42 6.32 8.14
CA GLU A 360 -4.99 6.15 8.32
C GLU A 360 -4.45 7.31 9.16
N GLU A 361 -3.84 7.00 10.30
CA GLU A 361 -3.32 8.01 11.24
C GLU A 361 -1.92 7.60 11.74
N ILE A 362 -1.04 8.57 11.96
CA ILE A 362 0.23 8.34 12.65
C ILE A 362 0.02 8.45 14.16
N ASN A 363 0.31 7.36 14.88
CA ASN A 363 0.31 7.32 16.33
C ASN A 363 1.66 6.80 16.83
N ALA A 364 2.33 7.58 17.67
CA ALA A 364 3.65 7.26 18.23
C ALA A 364 4.69 6.80 17.18
N GLY A 365 4.70 7.45 16.00
CA GLY A 365 5.62 7.15 14.91
C GLY A 365 5.28 5.89 14.10
N SER A 366 4.07 5.33 14.27
CA SER A 366 3.57 4.18 13.50
C SER A 366 2.25 4.53 12.81
N LEU A 367 2.06 4.02 11.61
CA LEU A 367 0.79 4.05 10.89
C LEU A 367 -0.21 3.08 11.53
N VAL A 368 -1.37 3.61 11.88
CA VAL A 368 -2.49 2.87 12.47
C VAL A 368 -3.73 3.03 11.59
N LEU A 369 -4.48 1.95 11.46
CA LEU A 369 -5.79 1.93 10.82
C LEU A 369 -6.86 2.07 11.89
N LYS A 370 -7.54 3.22 11.91
CA LYS A 370 -8.61 3.53 12.84
C LYS A 370 -9.96 3.27 12.18
N PRO A 371 -10.76 2.29 12.67
CA PRO A 371 -12.09 2.07 12.13
C PRO A 371 -12.95 3.31 12.37
N THR A 372 -13.62 3.79 11.32
CA THR A 372 -14.56 4.91 11.41
C THR A 372 -15.88 4.50 10.78
N ILE A 373 -16.99 4.74 11.48
CA ILE A 373 -18.32 4.55 10.89
C ILE A 373 -18.51 5.63 9.82
N ASP A 374 -18.71 5.23 8.57
CA ASP A 374 -18.71 6.16 7.44
C ASP A 374 -19.78 5.81 6.41
N PHE A 375 -20.89 6.55 6.47
CA PHE A 375 -21.99 6.46 5.51
C PHE A 375 -21.82 7.40 4.30
N HIS A 376 -20.76 8.21 4.26
CA HIS A 376 -20.63 9.30 3.28
C HIS A 376 -19.60 9.00 2.20
N SER A 377 -18.52 8.30 2.52
CA SER A 377 -17.46 8.00 1.56
C SER A 377 -17.93 7.11 0.42
N ALA A 378 -18.81 6.15 0.73
CA ALA A 378 -19.43 5.23 -0.21
C ALA A 378 -20.90 5.04 0.17
N PRO A 379 -21.78 6.03 -0.08
CA PRO A 379 -23.15 6.04 0.45
C PRO A 379 -24.03 4.92 -0.13
N ASN A 380 -23.65 4.43 -1.32
CA ASN A 380 -24.33 3.35 -2.03
C ASN A 380 -23.48 2.07 -2.05
N TYR A 381 -22.65 1.84 -1.03
CA TYR A 381 -21.81 0.64 -0.96
C TYR A 381 -22.66 -0.62 -1.12
N LYS A 382 -22.12 -1.59 -1.85
CA LYS A 382 -22.75 -2.90 -2.11
C LYS A 382 -21.96 -4.03 -1.47
N TYR A 383 -20.66 -3.81 -1.27
CA TYR A 383 -19.70 -4.82 -0.86
C TYR A 383 -18.83 -4.33 0.28
N ALA A 384 -18.20 -5.26 0.97
CA ALA A 384 -17.18 -4.99 1.97
C ALA A 384 -15.98 -5.89 1.76
N HIS A 385 -14.80 -5.39 2.13
CA HIS A 385 -13.60 -6.25 2.18
C HIS A 385 -13.73 -7.33 3.24
N TYR A 386 -14.47 -7.06 4.32
CA TYR A 386 -14.80 -8.03 5.35
C TYR A 386 -16.16 -7.73 6.00
N THR A 387 -16.92 -8.77 6.36
CA THR A 387 -18.15 -8.62 7.14
C THR A 387 -17.95 -9.21 8.52
N LEU A 388 -18.09 -8.39 9.55
CA LEU A 388 -17.92 -8.77 10.95
C LEU A 388 -19.28 -8.90 11.64
N ASN A 389 -19.64 -10.14 11.97
CA ASN A 389 -20.77 -10.42 12.84
C ASN A 389 -20.35 -10.34 14.31
N VAL A 390 -20.90 -9.38 15.06
CA VAL A 390 -20.53 -9.14 16.47
C VAL A 390 -21.45 -9.86 17.47
N ASN A 391 -22.32 -10.78 17.01
CA ASN A 391 -23.12 -11.67 17.87
C ASN A 391 -23.87 -10.94 19.02
N ASN A 392 -24.57 -9.87 18.67
CA ASN A 392 -25.37 -8.98 19.53
C ASN A 392 -24.57 -8.17 20.56
N GLN A 393 -23.26 -8.03 20.40
CA GLN A 393 -22.44 -7.11 21.20
C GLN A 393 -22.94 -5.66 21.08
N LEU A 394 -22.76 -4.89 22.16
CA LEU A 394 -23.13 -3.48 22.21
C LEU A 394 -22.10 -2.63 21.46
N ILE A 395 -22.54 -1.92 20.42
CA ILE A 395 -21.74 -1.00 19.62
C ILE A 395 -22.40 0.39 19.66
N ASN A 396 -21.79 1.33 20.37
CA ASN A 396 -22.30 2.71 20.45
C ASN A 396 -21.44 3.72 19.67
N ASN A 397 -20.18 3.37 19.39
CA ASN A 397 -19.18 4.24 18.77
C ASN A 397 -18.02 3.40 18.20
N GLU A 398 -17.05 4.07 17.57
CA GLU A 398 -15.86 3.47 16.98
C GLU A 398 -14.98 2.72 17.99
N SER A 399 -14.90 3.17 19.25
CA SER A 399 -14.09 2.49 20.27
C SER A 399 -14.63 1.09 20.58
N ASP A 400 -15.94 0.88 20.49
CA ASP A 400 -16.53 -0.45 20.65
C ASP A 400 -16.22 -1.35 19.45
N ILE A 401 -16.12 -0.79 18.24
CA ILE A 401 -15.67 -1.50 17.04
C ILE A 401 -14.19 -1.89 17.17
N GLU A 402 -13.32 -1.00 17.65
CA GLU A 402 -11.90 -1.30 17.91
C GLU A 402 -11.75 -2.48 18.88
N LYS A 403 -12.53 -2.51 19.97
CA LYS A 403 -12.54 -3.63 20.92
C LYS A 403 -13.05 -4.92 20.28
N ALA A 404 -14.08 -4.84 19.44
CA ALA A 404 -14.61 -6.01 18.74
C ALA A 404 -13.54 -6.61 17.82
N LEU A 405 -12.78 -5.77 17.10
CA LEU A 405 -11.72 -6.19 16.18
C LEU A 405 -10.51 -6.83 16.88
N GLN A 406 -10.22 -6.48 18.13
CA GLN A 406 -9.11 -7.11 18.88
C GLN A 406 -9.27 -8.62 19.05
N ASN A 407 -10.51 -9.13 18.99
CA ASN A 407 -10.83 -10.55 19.14
C ASN A 407 -11.03 -11.27 17.79
N VAL A 408 -10.89 -10.57 16.66
CA VAL A 408 -11.10 -11.13 15.33
C VAL A 408 -9.79 -11.67 14.80
N MET A 409 -9.68 -12.99 14.71
CA MET A 409 -8.65 -13.63 13.89
C MET A 409 -9.16 -13.75 12.47
N ILE A 410 -8.62 -12.92 11.57
CA ILE A 410 -8.82 -13.12 10.13
C ILE A 410 -7.79 -14.17 9.69
N SER A 411 -8.31 -15.33 9.26
CA SER A 411 -7.53 -16.50 8.81
C SER A 411 -6.89 -16.28 7.45
#